data_AF-A0A0C2QYJ1-F1
#
_entry.id   AF-A0A0C2QYJ1-F1
#
_cell.length_a   1.000
_cell.length_b   1.000
_cell.length_c   1.000
_cell.angle_alpha   90.00
_cell.angle_beta   90.00
_cell.angle_gamma   90.00
#
_symmetry.space_group_name_H-M   'P 1'
#
loop_
_entity.id
_entity.type
_entity.pdbx_description
1 polymer ?
#
loop_
_entity_poly.entity_id
_entity_poly.type
_entity_poly.pdbx_seq_one_letter_code
_entity_poly.pdbx_strand_id
1 'polypeptide(L)'
;MEDLFLVLFLLSIVAFVAGLIKPQFVLRWMPESKRSRKRAALYFGSAIVAFFLLFGITADPLEEDVAGVDQSVKVEEGLAQAEDEAEKQEAEEEKKKAAEDAERIEKEEAEKQEAEEAEKLAAEEAEKAAAEEAEKAAAEEAEKQAAEEAEKAAAEEAEKQAAEEAEKAAAEEAEKQAAEDAEKAAAEEAEKIAADEAEKIAADEAEKIAAEEAEQQAAENTVTMSQQQAVSMAESYLSYTAFSKSGLINQLEFEGFDQADATYAVENITVDWSEQAVLMAQNYLEYTPFSRTGLIEQLEFEGFSNADASYAVDMAGL
;
A
#
# COMPACT_ATOMS: atom_id res chain seq x y z
N MET A 1 66.80 34.49 34.17
CA MET A 1 65.52 35.02 33.64
C MET A 1 65.28 34.53 32.21
N GLU A 2 66.36 34.35 31.43
CA GLU A 2 66.33 33.80 30.06
C GLU A 2 65.71 32.40 29.97
N ASP A 3 66.02 31.47 30.88
CA ASP A 3 65.46 30.10 30.83
C ASP A 3 63.93 30.06 30.99
N LEU A 4 63.37 30.91 31.88
CA LEU A 4 61.92 30.99 32.07
C LEU A 4 61.24 31.53 30.81
N PHE A 5 61.89 32.47 30.13
CA PHE A 5 61.38 33.10 28.91
C PHE A 5 61.44 32.16 27.72
N LEU A 6 62.52 31.37 27.58
CA LEU A 6 62.68 30.36 26.54
C LEU A 6 61.66 29.22 26.72
N VAL A 7 61.43 28.79 27.96
CA VAL A 7 60.39 27.80 28.28
C VAL A 7 58.99 28.33 27.93
N LEU A 8 58.68 29.60 28.26
CA LEU A 8 57.40 30.22 27.88
C LEU A 8 57.24 30.38 26.36
N PHE A 9 58.33 30.69 25.66
CA PHE A 9 58.34 30.77 24.20
C PHE A 9 58.07 29.40 23.56
N LEU A 10 58.75 28.34 24.00
CA LEU A 10 58.49 26.98 23.51
C LEU A 10 57.06 26.51 23.84
N LEU A 11 56.56 26.81 25.04
CA LEU A 11 55.16 26.54 25.40
C LEU A 11 54.18 27.30 24.50
N SER A 12 54.50 28.53 24.09
CA SER A 12 53.65 29.30 23.17
C SER A 12 53.58 28.68 21.77
N ILE A 13 54.69 28.11 21.28
CA ILE A 13 54.75 27.39 19.99
C ILE A 13 53.94 26.09 20.07
N VAL A 14 54.12 25.31 21.14
CA VAL A 14 53.35 24.07 21.35
C VAL A 14 51.85 24.37 21.46
N ALA A 15 51.47 25.43 22.20
CA ALA A 15 50.09 25.87 22.31
C ALA A 15 49.51 26.38 20.98
N PHE A 16 50.33 27.04 20.14
CA PHE A 16 49.94 27.47 18.80
C PHE A 16 49.62 26.27 17.89
N VAL A 17 50.52 25.29 17.81
CA VAL A 17 50.33 24.08 17.00
C VAL A 17 49.13 23.27 17.50
N ALA A 18 49.01 23.06 18.81
CA ALA A 18 47.85 22.39 19.41
C ALA A 18 46.55 23.16 19.18
N GLY A 19 46.60 24.49 19.18
CA GLY A 19 45.46 25.38 18.93
C GLY A 19 44.96 25.34 17.49
N LEU A 20 45.82 25.06 16.51
CA LEU A 20 45.44 24.87 15.10
C LEU A 20 44.75 23.52 14.87
N ILE A 21 45.21 22.47 15.53
CA ILE A 21 44.66 21.11 15.40
C ILE A 21 43.34 20.99 16.18
N LYS A 22 43.32 21.41 17.46
CA LYS A 22 42.15 21.35 18.37
C LYS A 22 42.00 22.65 19.18
N PRO A 23 41.33 23.68 18.62
CA PRO A 23 41.20 24.99 19.29
C PRO A 23 40.40 24.92 20.60
N GLN A 24 39.54 23.91 20.75
CA GLN A 24 38.73 23.70 21.95
C GLN A 24 39.56 23.34 23.19
N PHE A 25 40.72 22.71 23.01
CA PHE A 25 41.58 22.26 24.12
C PHE A 25 42.41 23.42 24.70
N VAL A 26 42.95 24.27 23.82
CA VAL A 26 43.82 25.39 24.21
C VAL A 26 43.04 26.63 24.65
N LEU A 27 41.88 26.91 24.04
CA LEU A 27 41.01 28.05 24.39
C LEU A 27 39.92 27.70 25.41
N ARG A 28 40.23 26.80 26.36
CA ARG A 28 39.26 26.30 27.36
C ARG A 28 38.68 27.39 28.27
N TRP A 29 39.38 28.52 28.45
CA TRP A 29 38.92 29.66 29.24
C TRP A 29 37.88 30.55 28.52
N MET A 30 37.63 30.34 27.22
CA MET A 30 36.73 31.15 26.40
C MET A 30 35.38 30.44 26.13
N PRO A 31 34.25 31.15 25.89
CA PRO A 31 32.96 30.51 25.59
C PRO A 31 33.00 29.68 24.31
N GLU A 32 32.30 28.54 24.27
CA GLU A 32 32.40 27.53 23.19
C GLU A 32 32.13 28.10 21.79
N SER A 33 31.19 29.03 21.67
CA SER A 33 30.83 29.69 20.39
C SER A 33 31.96 30.54 19.80
N LYS A 34 33.00 30.84 20.57
CA LYS A 34 34.10 31.73 20.21
C LYS A 34 35.44 31.01 20.07
N ARG A 35 35.49 29.68 20.23
CA ARG A 35 36.72 28.87 20.11
C ARG A 35 36.95 28.45 18.65
N SER A 36 37.62 29.30 17.86
CA SER A 36 37.94 29.01 16.46
C SER A 36 39.44 28.96 16.21
N ARG A 37 39.86 28.17 15.20
CA ARG A 37 41.27 28.06 14.77
C ARG A 37 41.87 29.44 14.43
N LYS A 38 41.05 30.32 13.83
CA LYS A 38 41.43 31.71 13.49
C LYS A 38 41.80 32.53 14.72
N ARG A 39 41.11 32.34 15.85
CA ARG A 39 41.42 33.07 17.10
C ARG A 39 42.58 32.46 17.85
N ALA A 40 42.73 31.14 17.84
CA ALA A 40 43.93 30.48 18.38
C ALA A 40 45.19 30.98 17.64
N ALA A 41 45.13 31.07 16.31
CA ALA A 41 46.21 31.62 15.51
C ALA A 41 46.49 33.10 15.83
N LEU A 42 45.44 33.91 16.01
CA LEU A 42 45.58 35.34 16.32
C LEU A 42 46.26 35.57 17.68
N TYR A 43 45.85 34.87 18.74
CA TYR A 43 46.41 35.09 20.08
C TYR A 43 47.81 34.49 20.26
N PHE A 44 48.03 33.24 19.85
CA PHE A 44 49.33 32.60 20.04
C PHE A 44 50.34 33.01 18.97
N GLY A 45 49.88 33.32 17.75
CA GLY A 45 50.74 33.89 16.71
C GLY A 45 51.21 35.31 17.05
N SER A 46 50.34 36.16 17.60
CA SER A 46 50.78 37.48 18.09
C SER A 46 51.74 37.40 19.28
N ALA A 47 51.57 36.40 20.16
CA ALA A 47 52.52 36.14 21.25
C ALA A 47 53.90 35.74 20.72
N ILE A 48 53.98 34.86 19.72
CA ILE A 48 55.25 34.44 19.09
C ILE A 48 55.97 35.64 18.46
N VAL A 49 55.26 36.51 17.74
CA VAL A 49 55.85 37.71 17.14
C VAL A 49 56.33 38.70 18.22
N ALA A 50 55.57 38.88 19.30
CA ALA A 50 55.97 39.72 20.42
C ALA A 50 57.23 39.20 21.13
N PHE A 51 57.37 37.88 21.28
CA PHE A 51 58.56 37.24 21.83
C PHE A 51 59.78 37.37 20.91
N PHE A 52 59.58 37.30 19.59
CA PHE A 52 60.64 37.48 18.59
C PHE A 52 61.16 38.92 18.54
N LEU A 53 60.26 39.90 18.65
CA LEU A 53 60.63 41.33 18.75
C LEU A 53 61.35 41.66 20.06
N LEU A 54 60.96 41.02 21.17
CA LEU A 54 61.67 41.15 22.44
C LEU A 54 63.08 40.55 22.37
N PHE A 55 63.26 39.40 21.72
CA PHE A 55 64.57 38.77 21.54
C PHE A 55 65.49 39.56 20.61
N GLY A 56 64.94 40.15 19.55
CA GLY A 56 65.68 40.98 18.59
C GLY A 56 66.17 42.31 19.16
N ILE A 57 65.59 42.80 20.27
CA ILE A 57 66.02 44.04 20.95
C ILE A 57 67.07 43.78 22.05
N THR A 58 67.22 42.53 22.52
CA THR A 58 68.12 42.18 23.64
C THR A 58 69.42 41.49 23.23
N ALA A 59 69.64 41.23 21.94
CA ALA A 59 70.87 40.62 21.45
C ALA A 59 71.94 41.70 21.19
N ASP A 60 72.93 41.80 22.08
CA ASP A 60 74.14 42.62 21.86
C ASP A 60 74.95 42.08 20.66
N PRO A 61 75.53 42.95 19.80
CA PRO A 61 76.37 42.52 18.70
C PRO A 61 77.76 42.11 19.21
N LEU A 62 78.22 40.92 18.80
CA LEU A 62 79.57 40.43 19.04
C LEU A 62 80.57 41.12 18.09
N GLU A 63 81.53 41.83 18.67
CA GLU A 63 82.74 42.33 18.01
C GLU A 63 83.72 41.18 17.73
N GLU A 64 84.31 41.13 16.54
CA GLU A 64 85.52 40.35 16.27
C GLU A 64 86.76 41.24 16.37
N ASP A 65 87.58 40.92 17.37
CA ASP A 65 88.83 41.56 17.74
C ASP A 65 90.01 40.98 16.96
N VAL A 66 90.97 41.86 16.71
CA VAL A 66 92.21 41.66 15.97
C VAL A 66 93.35 41.31 16.93
N ALA A 67 94.19 40.33 16.60
CA ALA A 67 95.56 40.21 17.11
C ALA A 67 96.31 39.20 16.23
N GLY A 68 97.47 39.47 15.65
CA GLY A 68 98.56 40.31 16.15
C GLY A 68 99.76 39.43 16.53
N VAL A 69 100.97 39.87 16.15
CA VAL A 69 102.29 39.72 16.81
C VAL A 69 103.36 39.67 15.70
N ASP A 70 104.08 40.74 15.40
CA ASP A 70 105.04 41.53 16.21
C ASP A 70 106.45 40.93 16.29
N GLN A 71 107.42 41.61 15.65
CA GLN A 71 108.68 42.13 16.22
C GLN A 71 109.61 42.59 15.08
N SER A 72 109.96 43.89 14.96
CA SER A 72 111.01 44.63 15.69
C SER A 72 112.43 44.14 15.36
N VAL A 73 113.48 44.92 15.08
CA VAL A 73 113.76 46.36 15.06
C VAL A 73 115.15 46.52 14.41
N LYS A 74 115.29 47.47 13.47
CA LYS A 74 116.37 48.48 13.32
C LYS A 74 117.84 48.04 13.14
N VAL A 75 118.49 48.53 12.07
CA VAL A 75 119.46 49.65 12.08
C VAL A 75 120.02 49.86 10.65
N GLU A 76 120.04 51.14 10.23
CA GLU A 76 120.76 51.82 9.12
C GLU A 76 122.21 51.31 8.91
N GLU A 77 122.92 51.45 7.79
CA GLU A 77 123.05 52.44 6.71
C GLU A 77 124.02 51.75 5.71
N GLY A 78 123.81 51.68 4.39
CA GLY A 78 124.05 52.77 3.44
C GLY A 78 124.91 52.28 2.26
N LEU A 79 124.61 52.80 1.05
CA LEU A 79 125.26 52.67 -0.28
C LEU A 79 124.69 51.54 -1.19
N ALA A 80 123.64 51.78 -2.01
CA ALA A 80 123.64 52.47 -3.34
C ALA A 80 124.54 51.73 -4.36
N GLN A 81 124.09 51.17 -5.49
CA GLN A 81 122.92 51.32 -6.39
C GLN A 81 122.80 49.98 -7.18
N ALA A 82 121.63 49.36 -7.37
CA ALA A 82 120.50 49.74 -8.27
C ALA A 82 120.93 49.59 -9.74
N GLU A 83 120.26 48.89 -10.67
CA GLU A 83 118.87 48.49 -10.92
C GLU A 83 118.93 47.55 -12.14
N ASP A 84 118.47 46.28 -12.08
CA ASP A 84 118.03 45.53 -13.30
C ASP A 84 117.43 44.12 -13.01
N GLU A 85 117.64 43.54 -11.82
CA GLU A 85 117.21 42.15 -11.53
C GLU A 85 115.97 41.99 -10.61
N ALA A 86 115.51 43.06 -9.96
CA ALA A 86 114.33 43.03 -9.06
C ALA A 86 112.98 43.14 -9.79
N GLU A 87 112.93 43.80 -10.95
CA GLU A 87 111.69 44.04 -11.71
C GLU A 87 111.17 42.76 -12.41
N LYS A 88 112.04 41.76 -12.61
CA LYS A 88 111.68 40.50 -13.29
C LYS A 88 111.10 39.44 -12.36
N GLN A 89 111.45 39.47 -11.07
CA GLN A 89 110.94 38.52 -10.08
C GLN A 89 109.58 38.95 -9.51
N GLU A 90 109.36 40.26 -9.26
CA GLU A 90 108.04 40.77 -8.85
C GLU A 90 106.99 40.59 -9.96
N ALA A 91 107.35 40.80 -11.23
CA ALA A 91 106.44 40.61 -12.36
C ALA A 91 106.06 39.13 -12.61
N GLU A 92 106.92 38.17 -12.26
CA GLU A 92 106.62 36.73 -12.41
C GLU A 92 105.80 36.18 -11.23
N GLU A 93 106.05 36.69 -10.02
CA GLU A 93 105.29 36.35 -8.81
C GLU A 93 103.88 36.98 -8.82
N GLU A 94 103.72 38.22 -9.31
CA GLU A 94 102.39 38.80 -9.56
C GLU A 94 101.64 38.05 -10.66
N LYS A 95 102.31 37.59 -11.72
CA LYS A 95 101.65 36.80 -12.78
C LYS A 95 101.17 35.45 -12.28
N LYS A 96 101.95 34.79 -11.43
CA LYS A 96 101.59 33.51 -10.84
C LYS A 96 100.45 33.67 -9.83
N LYS A 97 100.48 34.71 -9.00
CA LYS A 97 99.41 35.02 -8.04
C LYS A 97 98.12 35.46 -8.74
N ALA A 98 98.21 36.24 -9.82
CA ALA A 98 97.06 36.60 -10.64
C ALA A 98 96.46 35.40 -11.38
N ALA A 99 97.29 34.42 -11.81
CA ALA A 99 96.81 33.18 -12.41
C ALA A 99 96.13 32.26 -11.38
N GLU A 100 96.68 32.14 -10.17
CA GLU A 100 96.14 31.30 -9.10
C GLU A 100 94.86 31.91 -8.49
N ASP A 101 94.80 33.25 -8.37
CA ASP A 101 93.59 33.97 -7.97
C ASP A 101 92.51 33.89 -9.07
N ALA A 102 92.87 33.94 -10.35
CA ALA A 102 91.92 33.75 -11.45
C ALA A 102 91.36 32.31 -11.49
N GLU A 103 92.19 31.30 -11.30
CA GLU A 103 91.75 29.90 -11.24
C GLU A 103 90.87 29.64 -10.01
N ARG A 104 91.19 30.25 -8.86
CA ARG A 104 90.35 30.15 -7.66
C ARG A 104 89.00 30.83 -7.85
N ILE A 105 88.95 32.00 -8.50
CA ILE A 105 87.70 32.71 -8.79
C ILE A 105 86.84 31.90 -9.77
N GLU A 106 87.43 31.37 -10.85
CA GLU A 106 86.69 30.52 -11.80
C GLU A 106 86.14 29.25 -11.11
N LYS A 107 86.91 28.64 -10.21
CA LYS A 107 86.46 27.48 -9.45
C LYS A 107 85.36 27.82 -8.43
N GLU A 108 85.48 28.92 -7.71
CA GLU A 108 84.48 29.38 -6.74
C GLU A 108 83.18 29.82 -7.44
N GLU A 109 83.28 30.44 -8.63
CA GLU A 109 82.13 30.79 -9.46
C GLU A 109 81.47 29.54 -10.07
N ALA A 110 82.24 28.54 -10.48
CA ALA A 110 81.71 27.25 -10.93
C ALA A 110 81.02 26.47 -9.80
N GLU A 111 81.65 26.37 -8.62
CA GLU A 111 81.04 25.73 -7.43
C GLU A 111 79.77 26.47 -6.98
N LYS A 112 79.75 27.80 -7.06
CA LYS A 112 78.56 28.60 -6.75
C LYS A 112 77.45 28.42 -7.77
N GLN A 113 77.76 28.33 -9.06
CA GLN A 113 76.78 28.05 -10.12
C GLN A 113 76.20 26.64 -9.98
N GLU A 114 77.03 25.63 -9.70
CA GLU A 114 76.55 24.27 -9.43
C GLU A 114 75.68 24.19 -8.17
N ALA A 115 76.04 24.93 -7.10
CA ALA A 115 75.24 25.01 -5.89
C ALA A 115 73.89 25.72 -6.11
N GLU A 116 73.87 26.82 -6.88
CA GLU A 116 72.65 27.56 -7.21
C GLU A 116 71.72 26.76 -8.13
N GLU A 117 72.27 26.03 -9.10
CA GLU A 117 71.51 25.13 -9.97
C GLU A 117 70.95 23.94 -9.19
N ALA A 118 71.74 23.35 -8.27
CA ALA A 118 71.27 22.28 -7.38
C ALA A 118 70.18 22.74 -6.41
N GLU A 119 70.30 23.95 -5.85
CA GLU A 119 69.27 24.54 -4.99
C GLU A 119 67.97 24.81 -5.76
N LYS A 120 68.07 25.36 -6.97
CA LYS A 120 66.92 25.64 -7.83
C LYS A 120 66.20 24.36 -8.26
N LEU A 121 66.93 23.31 -8.64
CA LEU A 121 66.36 22.01 -8.99
C LEU A 121 65.69 21.34 -7.78
N ALA A 122 66.30 21.42 -6.60
CA ALA A 122 65.70 20.90 -5.37
C ALA A 122 64.42 21.67 -4.98
N ALA A 123 64.39 22.99 -5.18
CA ALA A 123 63.21 23.81 -4.95
C ALA A 123 62.08 23.51 -5.96
N GLU A 124 62.39 23.35 -7.24
CA GLU A 124 61.41 23.00 -8.28
C GLU A 124 60.84 21.59 -8.08
N GLU A 125 61.68 20.62 -7.69
CA GLU A 125 61.23 19.26 -7.38
C GLU A 125 60.35 19.23 -6.11
N ALA A 126 60.70 20.00 -5.07
CA ALA A 126 59.89 20.14 -3.87
C ALA A 126 58.54 20.82 -4.14
N GLU A 127 58.51 21.86 -4.98
CA GLU A 127 57.28 22.55 -5.38
C GLU A 127 56.37 21.62 -6.19
N LYS A 128 56.95 20.87 -7.14
CA LYS A 128 56.21 19.91 -7.96
C LYS A 128 55.66 18.74 -7.13
N ALA A 129 56.44 18.21 -6.19
CA ALA A 129 55.98 17.17 -5.27
C ALA A 129 54.84 17.66 -4.37
N ALA A 130 54.93 18.88 -3.84
CA ALA A 130 53.88 19.48 -3.03
C ALA A 130 52.60 19.75 -3.85
N ALA A 131 52.73 20.17 -5.10
CA ALA A 131 51.60 20.37 -6.02
C ALA A 131 50.91 19.05 -6.38
N GLU A 132 51.68 17.99 -6.68
CA GLU A 132 51.14 16.67 -7.01
C GLU A 132 50.43 16.02 -5.80
N GLU A 133 50.99 16.17 -4.59
CA GLU A 133 50.35 15.69 -3.37
C GLU A 133 49.05 16.45 -3.06
N ALA A 134 49.04 17.78 -3.27
CA ALA A 134 47.85 18.60 -3.09
C ALA A 134 46.75 18.28 -4.12
N GLU A 135 47.12 18.05 -5.39
CA GLU A 135 46.18 17.66 -6.44
C GLU A 135 45.58 16.27 -6.16
N LYS A 136 46.41 15.31 -5.75
CA LYS A 136 45.95 13.97 -5.39
C LYS A 136 45.03 13.97 -4.17
N ALA A 137 45.35 14.75 -3.15
CA ALA A 137 44.49 14.91 -1.96
C ALA A 137 43.15 15.57 -2.31
N ALA A 138 43.15 16.58 -3.19
CA ALA A 138 41.92 17.23 -3.65
C ALA A 138 41.07 16.28 -4.51
N ALA A 139 41.68 15.45 -5.36
CA ALA A 139 40.98 14.46 -6.16
C ALA A 139 40.37 13.34 -5.30
N GLU A 140 41.10 12.84 -4.30
CA GLU A 140 40.59 11.81 -3.36
C GLU A 140 39.45 12.35 -2.50
N GLU A 141 39.53 13.61 -2.03
CA GLU A 141 38.44 14.24 -1.28
C GLU A 141 37.19 14.46 -2.16
N ALA A 142 37.38 14.89 -3.41
CA ALA A 142 36.28 15.06 -4.37
C ALA A 142 35.61 13.73 -4.74
N GLU A 143 36.39 12.66 -4.97
CA GLU A 143 35.86 11.33 -5.25
C GLU A 143 35.08 10.77 -4.05
N LYS A 144 35.60 10.97 -2.83
CA LYS A 144 34.91 10.54 -1.61
C LYS A 144 33.60 11.29 -1.37
N GLN A 145 33.58 12.61 -1.60
CA GLN A 145 32.36 13.41 -1.48
C GLN A 145 31.32 13.02 -2.53
N ALA A 146 31.74 12.80 -3.78
CA ALA A 146 30.85 12.33 -4.84
C ALA A 146 30.27 10.93 -4.55
N ALA A 147 31.08 10.02 -3.99
CA ALA A 147 30.64 8.69 -3.59
C ALA A 147 29.64 8.74 -2.42
N GLU A 148 29.89 9.56 -1.40
CA GLU A 148 28.99 9.72 -0.24
C GLU A 148 27.65 10.36 -0.65
N GLU A 149 27.67 11.35 -1.55
CA GLU A 149 26.46 11.98 -2.07
C GLU A 149 25.65 11.01 -2.96
N ALA A 150 26.32 10.22 -3.80
CA ALA A 150 25.69 9.19 -4.61
C ALA A 150 25.07 8.06 -3.76
N GLU A 151 25.77 7.61 -2.70
CA GLU A 151 25.26 6.60 -1.78
C GLU A 151 24.03 7.12 -1.03
N LYS A 152 24.07 8.37 -0.55
CA LYS A 152 22.92 8.98 0.13
C LYS A 152 21.72 9.17 -0.79
N ALA A 153 21.94 9.62 -2.02
CA ALA A 153 20.87 9.77 -3.01
C ALA A 153 20.24 8.42 -3.37
N ALA A 154 21.05 7.37 -3.54
CA ALA A 154 20.55 6.02 -3.79
C ALA A 154 19.76 5.45 -2.60
N ALA A 155 20.21 5.72 -1.36
CA ALA A 155 19.51 5.31 -0.15
C ALA A 155 18.15 6.03 0.01
N GLU A 156 18.10 7.34 -0.24
CA GLU A 156 16.86 8.13 -0.16
C GLU A 156 15.85 7.72 -1.25
N GLU A 157 16.33 7.44 -2.46
CA GLU A 157 15.46 6.93 -3.54
C GLU A 157 14.92 5.53 -3.21
N ALA A 158 15.76 4.63 -2.67
CA ALA A 158 15.33 3.30 -2.26
C ALA A 158 14.31 3.34 -1.10
N GLU A 159 14.51 4.23 -0.12
CA GLU A 159 13.56 4.41 0.99
C GLU A 159 12.21 4.95 0.48
N LYS A 160 12.24 5.92 -0.45
CA LYS A 160 11.02 6.48 -1.04
C LYS A 160 10.25 5.45 -1.87
N GLN A 161 10.96 4.64 -2.68
CA GLN A 161 10.32 3.58 -3.47
C GLN A 161 9.72 2.50 -2.57
N ALA A 162 10.42 2.10 -1.50
CA ALA A 162 9.91 1.12 -0.54
C ALA A 162 8.67 1.66 0.22
N ALA A 163 8.66 2.95 0.57
CA ALA A 163 7.51 3.59 1.22
C ALA A 163 6.30 3.67 0.28
N GLU A 164 6.50 4.06 -0.98
CA GLU A 164 5.43 4.15 -1.99
C GLU A 164 4.85 2.76 -2.32
N GLU A 165 5.69 1.73 -2.43
CA GLU A 165 5.24 0.35 -2.66
C GLU A 165 4.46 -0.20 -1.45
N ALA A 166 4.92 0.09 -0.22
CA ALA A 166 4.22 -0.30 1.00
C ALA A 166 2.87 0.42 1.15
N GLU A 167 2.79 1.72 0.81
CA GLU A 167 1.54 2.48 0.83
C GLU A 167 0.55 1.92 -0.20
N LYS A 168 1.01 1.63 -1.42
CA LYS A 168 0.17 1.06 -2.47
C LYS A 168 -0.33 -0.34 -2.11
N ALA A 169 0.53 -1.20 -1.55
CA ALA A 169 0.14 -2.53 -1.10
C ALA A 169 -0.90 -2.47 0.02
N ALA A 170 -0.73 -1.57 0.99
CA ALA A 170 -1.70 -1.37 2.06
C ALA A 170 -3.04 -0.82 1.54
N ALA A 171 -3.02 0.08 0.56
CA ALA A 171 -4.22 0.60 -0.09
C ALA A 171 -4.98 -0.48 -0.88
N GLU A 172 -4.25 -1.33 -1.63
CA GLU A 172 -4.84 -2.44 -2.40
C GLU A 172 -5.44 -3.51 -1.47
N GLU A 173 -4.77 -3.83 -0.37
CA GLU A 173 -5.29 -4.77 0.63
C GLU A 173 -6.55 -4.20 1.32
N ALA A 174 -6.56 -2.92 1.68
CA ALA A 174 -7.72 -2.26 2.27
C ALA A 174 -8.91 -2.18 1.29
N GLU A 175 -8.67 -1.90 0.01
CA GLU A 175 -9.72 -1.88 -1.03
C GLU A 175 -10.31 -3.28 -1.24
N LYS A 176 -9.45 -4.31 -1.30
CA LYS A 176 -9.90 -5.71 -1.44
C LYS A 176 -10.73 -6.16 -0.25
N GLN A 177 -10.31 -5.83 0.97
CA GLN A 177 -11.05 -6.17 2.18
C GLN A 177 -12.39 -5.45 2.25
N ALA A 178 -12.43 -4.15 1.90
CA ALA A 178 -13.69 -3.41 1.84
C ALA A 178 -14.66 -3.97 0.79
N ALA A 179 -14.15 -4.43 -0.36
CA ALA A 179 -14.96 -5.07 -1.38
C ALA A 179 -15.52 -6.43 -0.92
N GLU A 180 -14.69 -7.26 -0.28
CA GLU A 180 -15.10 -8.56 0.26
C GLU A 180 -16.16 -8.41 1.38
N ASP A 181 -15.97 -7.45 2.29
CA ASP A 181 -16.94 -7.16 3.35
C ASP A 181 -18.27 -6.64 2.78
N ALA A 182 -18.23 -5.80 1.75
CA ALA A 182 -19.42 -5.29 1.08
C ALA A 182 -20.18 -6.39 0.31
N GLU A 183 -19.46 -7.29 -0.38
CA GLU A 183 -20.06 -8.43 -1.06
C GLU A 183 -20.75 -9.38 -0.07
N LYS A 184 -20.10 -9.67 1.06
CA LYS A 184 -20.67 -10.52 2.10
C LYS A 184 -21.91 -9.90 2.74
N ALA A 185 -21.90 -8.60 3.03
CA ALA A 185 -23.05 -7.90 3.58
C ALA A 185 -24.24 -7.91 2.60
N ALA A 186 -24.00 -7.69 1.31
CA ALA A 186 -25.04 -7.74 0.28
C ALA A 186 -25.63 -9.16 0.12
N ALA A 187 -24.79 -10.20 0.21
CA ALA A 187 -25.25 -11.59 0.15
C ALA A 187 -26.12 -11.96 1.36
N GLU A 188 -25.72 -11.57 2.57
CA GLU A 188 -26.47 -11.84 3.80
C GLU A 188 -27.82 -11.10 3.83
N GLU A 189 -27.87 -9.86 3.34
CA GLU A 189 -29.13 -9.11 3.21
C GLU A 189 -30.06 -9.75 2.17
N ALA A 190 -29.53 -10.20 1.04
CA ALA A 190 -30.31 -10.90 0.01
C ALA A 190 -30.87 -12.24 0.50
N GLU A 191 -30.08 -13.02 1.25
CA GLU A 191 -30.55 -14.27 1.85
C GLU A 191 -31.67 -14.03 2.87
N LYS A 192 -31.52 -13.01 3.72
CA LYS A 192 -32.57 -12.64 4.69
C LYS A 192 -33.87 -12.22 4.01
N ILE A 193 -33.80 -11.40 2.95
CA ILE A 193 -34.99 -11.00 2.18
C ILE A 193 -35.66 -12.21 1.54
N ALA A 194 -34.88 -13.11 0.94
CA ALA A 194 -35.42 -14.32 0.32
C ALA A 194 -36.08 -15.25 1.35
N ALA A 195 -35.49 -15.39 2.55
CA ALA A 195 -36.06 -16.17 3.64
C ALA A 195 -37.36 -15.55 4.18
N ASP A 196 -37.36 -14.23 4.44
CA ASP A 196 -38.55 -13.50 4.92
C ASP A 196 -39.70 -13.56 3.89
N GLU A 197 -39.40 -13.47 2.59
CA GLU A 197 -40.39 -13.59 1.51
C GLU A 197 -40.92 -15.02 1.36
N ALA A 198 -40.05 -16.03 1.46
CA ALA A 198 -40.46 -17.43 1.43
C ALA A 198 -41.34 -17.81 2.63
N GLU A 199 -41.02 -17.32 3.83
CA GLU A 199 -41.84 -17.54 5.03
C GLU A 199 -43.22 -16.89 4.87
N LYS A 200 -43.27 -15.67 4.34
CA LYS A 200 -44.53 -14.98 4.09
C LYS A 200 -45.39 -15.71 3.05
N ILE A 201 -44.81 -16.17 1.94
CA ILE A 201 -45.53 -16.94 0.93
C ILE A 201 -46.08 -18.24 1.53
N ALA A 202 -45.27 -18.95 2.33
CA ALA A 202 -45.70 -20.17 2.98
C ALA A 202 -46.83 -19.92 3.99
N ALA A 203 -46.78 -18.80 4.74
CA ALA A 203 -47.84 -18.41 5.66
C ALA A 203 -49.14 -18.03 4.93
N ASP A 204 -49.06 -17.22 3.87
CA ASP A 204 -50.22 -16.81 3.05
C ASP A 204 -50.86 -18.03 2.36
N GLU A 205 -50.06 -18.97 1.87
CA GLU A 205 -50.55 -20.22 1.25
C GLU A 205 -51.18 -21.15 2.29
N ALA A 206 -50.59 -21.28 3.48
CA ALA A 206 -51.17 -22.04 4.58
C ALA A 206 -52.50 -21.43 5.07
N GLU A 207 -52.60 -20.11 5.17
CA GLU A 207 -53.85 -19.42 5.54
C GLU A 207 -54.93 -19.64 4.48
N LYS A 208 -54.56 -19.56 3.19
CA LYS A 208 -55.49 -19.81 2.09
C LYS A 208 -55.99 -21.26 2.08
N ILE A 209 -55.10 -22.24 2.26
CA ILE A 209 -55.48 -23.65 2.35
C ILE A 209 -56.39 -23.87 3.56
N ALA A 210 -56.07 -23.30 4.72
CA ALA A 210 -56.91 -23.40 5.90
C ALA A 210 -58.29 -22.75 5.69
N ALA A 211 -58.37 -21.64 4.95
CA ALA A 211 -59.63 -20.99 4.61
C ALA A 211 -60.47 -21.84 3.63
N GLU A 212 -59.85 -22.40 2.59
CA GLU A 212 -60.52 -23.30 1.63
C GLU A 212 -60.99 -24.59 2.31
N GLU A 213 -60.19 -25.20 3.18
CA GLU A 213 -60.57 -26.37 3.97
C GLU A 213 -61.69 -26.04 4.97
N ALA A 214 -61.66 -24.85 5.59
CA ALA A 214 -62.74 -24.41 6.48
C ALA A 214 -64.04 -24.13 5.71
N GLU A 215 -63.97 -23.59 4.49
CA GLU A 215 -65.13 -23.41 3.62
C GLU A 215 -65.70 -24.74 3.15
N GLN A 216 -64.84 -25.70 2.78
CA GLN A 216 -65.25 -27.07 2.43
C GLN A 216 -65.88 -27.80 3.63
N GLN A 217 -65.28 -27.72 4.82
CA GLN A 217 -65.88 -28.30 6.02
C GLN A 217 -67.16 -27.59 6.43
N ALA A 218 -67.29 -26.28 6.21
CA ALA A 218 -68.53 -25.57 6.44
C ALA A 218 -69.61 -26.06 5.46
N ALA A 219 -69.28 -26.25 4.18
CA ALA A 219 -70.18 -26.81 3.18
C ALA A 219 -70.57 -28.26 3.48
N GLU A 220 -69.64 -29.10 3.92
CA GLU A 220 -69.92 -30.51 4.27
C GLU A 220 -70.75 -30.63 5.56
N ASN A 221 -70.55 -29.74 6.54
CA ASN A 221 -71.41 -29.61 7.71
C ASN A 221 -72.78 -28.97 7.41
N THR A 222 -73.04 -28.52 6.18
CA THR A 222 -74.37 -28.00 5.80
C THR A 222 -75.34 -29.06 5.33
N VAL A 223 -74.92 -30.33 5.19
CA VAL A 223 -75.89 -31.41 4.91
C VAL A 223 -76.83 -31.54 6.10
N THR A 224 -78.02 -30.99 5.95
CA THR A 224 -78.99 -30.94 7.05
C THR A 224 -79.53 -32.34 7.31
N MET A 225 -80.00 -32.60 8.53
CA MET A 225 -80.71 -33.85 8.81
C MET A 225 -81.90 -34.03 7.86
N SER A 226 -82.57 -32.94 7.46
CA SER A 226 -83.69 -32.96 6.52
C SER A 226 -83.24 -33.45 5.13
N GLN A 227 -82.12 -32.96 4.61
CA GLN A 227 -81.52 -33.44 3.36
C GLN A 227 -81.20 -34.93 3.38
N GLN A 228 -80.62 -35.43 4.49
CA GLN A 228 -80.34 -36.87 4.64
C GLN A 228 -81.61 -37.72 4.66
N GLN A 229 -82.67 -37.23 5.31
CA GLN A 229 -83.97 -37.90 5.31
C GLN A 229 -84.60 -37.88 3.92
N ALA A 230 -84.49 -36.77 3.18
CA ALA A 230 -84.97 -36.64 1.82
C ALA A 230 -84.26 -37.62 0.87
N VAL A 231 -82.92 -37.76 0.97
CA VAL A 231 -82.13 -38.77 0.22
C VAL A 231 -82.64 -40.18 0.51
N SER A 232 -82.75 -40.52 1.80
CA SER A 232 -83.20 -41.86 2.22
C SER A 232 -84.61 -42.17 1.70
N MET A 233 -85.49 -41.17 1.70
CA MET A 233 -86.85 -41.31 1.19
C MET A 233 -86.88 -41.43 -0.33
N ALA A 234 -86.04 -40.66 -1.04
CA ALA A 234 -85.91 -40.74 -2.50
C ALA A 234 -85.47 -42.14 -2.94
N GLU A 235 -84.42 -42.69 -2.31
CA GLU A 235 -83.95 -44.06 -2.57
C GLU A 235 -85.02 -45.11 -2.24
N SER A 236 -85.76 -44.91 -1.13
CA SER A 236 -86.87 -45.78 -0.75
C SER A 236 -87.97 -45.77 -1.82
N TYR A 237 -88.34 -44.61 -2.36
CA TYR A 237 -89.34 -44.48 -3.41
C TYR A 237 -88.93 -45.23 -4.68
N LEU A 238 -87.70 -45.01 -5.14
CA LEU A 238 -87.15 -45.64 -6.33
C LEU A 238 -87.02 -47.17 -6.20
N SER A 239 -87.05 -47.71 -4.97
CA SER A 239 -86.98 -49.16 -4.76
C SER A 239 -88.25 -49.93 -5.15
N TYR A 240 -89.41 -49.26 -5.24
CA TYR A 240 -90.68 -49.93 -5.54
C TYR A 240 -91.52 -49.25 -6.62
N THR A 241 -91.17 -48.04 -7.05
CA THR A 241 -91.84 -47.36 -8.15
C THR A 241 -90.85 -46.55 -8.97
N ALA A 242 -91.11 -46.45 -10.27
CA ALA A 242 -90.32 -45.61 -11.15
C ALA A 242 -90.71 -44.14 -10.98
N PHE A 243 -89.74 -43.23 -11.15
CA PHE A 243 -89.98 -41.79 -11.20
C PHE A 243 -89.06 -41.11 -12.22
N SER A 244 -89.55 -40.03 -12.82
CA SER A 244 -88.66 -39.07 -13.47
C SER A 244 -87.92 -38.24 -12.42
N LYS A 245 -86.83 -37.56 -12.81
CA LYS A 245 -86.09 -36.68 -11.90
C LYS A 245 -87.01 -35.62 -11.26
N SER A 246 -87.82 -34.94 -12.08
CA SER A 246 -88.77 -33.92 -11.61
C SER A 246 -89.94 -34.54 -10.84
N GLY A 247 -90.41 -35.72 -11.24
CA GLY A 247 -91.46 -36.46 -10.54
C GLY A 247 -91.05 -36.84 -9.13
N LEU A 248 -89.81 -37.32 -8.94
CA LEU A 248 -89.29 -37.66 -7.61
C LEU A 248 -89.13 -36.42 -6.72
N ILE A 249 -88.67 -35.29 -7.27
CA ILE A 249 -88.59 -34.02 -6.54
C ILE A 249 -89.99 -33.61 -6.05
N ASN A 250 -90.98 -33.61 -6.95
CA ASN A 250 -92.36 -33.27 -6.61
C ASN A 250 -92.96 -34.24 -5.57
N GLN A 251 -92.61 -35.53 -5.64
CA GLN A 251 -93.02 -36.52 -4.65
C GLN A 251 -92.44 -36.17 -3.28
N LEU A 252 -91.16 -35.83 -3.17
CA LEU A 252 -90.55 -35.43 -1.90
C LEU A 252 -91.13 -34.10 -1.36
N GLU A 253 -91.45 -33.14 -2.23
CA GLU A 253 -92.18 -31.93 -1.81
C GLU A 253 -93.57 -32.27 -1.24
N PHE A 254 -94.27 -33.26 -1.82
CA PHE A 254 -95.54 -33.75 -1.30
C PHE A 254 -95.39 -34.44 0.07
N GLU A 255 -94.25 -35.10 0.32
CA GLU A 255 -93.90 -35.67 1.64
C GLU A 255 -93.59 -34.59 2.70
N GLY A 256 -93.50 -33.34 2.28
CA GLY A 256 -93.30 -32.19 3.16
C GLY A 256 -91.86 -31.73 3.29
N PHE A 257 -90.94 -32.24 2.46
CA PHE A 257 -89.63 -31.62 2.30
C PHE A 257 -89.78 -30.28 1.58
N ASP A 258 -88.91 -29.32 1.89
CA ASP A 258 -88.85 -28.12 1.07
C ASP A 258 -88.19 -28.42 -0.29
N GLN A 259 -88.39 -27.52 -1.24
CA GLN A 259 -87.86 -27.66 -2.59
C GLN A 259 -86.33 -27.82 -2.61
N ALA A 260 -85.62 -27.16 -1.70
CA ALA A 260 -84.16 -27.19 -1.67
C ALA A 260 -83.66 -28.59 -1.25
N ASP A 261 -84.26 -29.16 -0.21
CA ASP A 261 -83.92 -30.48 0.31
C ASP A 261 -84.36 -31.61 -0.64
N ALA A 262 -85.53 -31.48 -1.27
CA ALA A 262 -86.01 -32.41 -2.28
C ALA A 262 -85.10 -32.42 -3.52
N THR A 263 -84.69 -31.24 -3.99
CA THR A 263 -83.74 -31.12 -5.11
C THR A 263 -82.39 -31.69 -4.73
N TYR A 264 -81.86 -31.32 -3.56
CA TYR A 264 -80.61 -31.86 -3.03
C TYR A 264 -80.64 -33.39 -3.01
N ALA A 265 -81.71 -33.99 -2.50
CA ALA A 265 -81.83 -35.43 -2.41
C ALA A 265 -81.72 -36.12 -3.77
N VAL A 266 -82.49 -35.65 -4.74
CA VAL A 266 -82.52 -36.25 -6.08
C VAL A 266 -81.22 -36.02 -6.86
N GLU A 267 -80.47 -34.97 -6.55
CA GLU A 267 -79.16 -34.68 -7.18
C GLU A 267 -78.00 -35.44 -6.55
N ASN A 268 -78.14 -35.91 -5.31
CA ASN A 268 -77.09 -36.61 -4.57
C ASN A 268 -77.29 -38.14 -4.49
N ILE A 269 -78.30 -38.68 -5.17
CA ILE A 269 -78.48 -40.11 -5.36
C ILE A 269 -77.89 -40.58 -6.69
N THR A 270 -77.40 -41.81 -6.72
CA THR A 270 -76.88 -42.43 -7.95
C THR A 270 -78.00 -43.23 -8.63
N VAL A 271 -78.59 -42.67 -9.68
CA VAL A 271 -79.74 -43.25 -10.39
C VAL A 271 -79.54 -43.16 -11.90
N ASP A 272 -79.85 -44.24 -12.61
CA ASP A 272 -79.98 -44.23 -14.08
C ASP A 272 -81.40 -43.78 -14.45
N TRP A 273 -81.54 -42.52 -14.85
CA TRP A 273 -82.83 -41.93 -15.20
C TRP A 273 -83.44 -42.51 -16.48
N SER A 274 -82.61 -43.00 -17.41
CA SER A 274 -83.09 -43.68 -18.60
C SER A 274 -83.67 -45.06 -18.24
N GLU A 275 -83.05 -45.77 -17.29
CA GLU A 275 -83.61 -47.02 -16.74
C GLU A 275 -84.94 -46.77 -16.00
N GLN A 276 -85.05 -45.69 -15.23
CA GLN A 276 -86.32 -45.32 -14.59
C GLN A 276 -87.43 -45.09 -15.62
N ALA A 277 -87.12 -44.48 -16.77
CA ALA A 277 -88.09 -44.30 -17.86
C ALA A 277 -88.55 -45.65 -18.43
N VAL A 278 -87.63 -46.61 -18.61
CA VAL A 278 -87.95 -47.97 -19.09
C VAL A 278 -88.89 -48.68 -18.12
N LEU A 279 -88.61 -48.61 -16.82
CA LEU A 279 -89.45 -49.21 -15.78
C LEU A 279 -90.85 -48.58 -15.79
N MET A 280 -90.95 -47.26 -15.90
CA MET A 280 -92.24 -46.56 -15.99
C MET A 280 -93.02 -46.98 -17.24
N ALA A 281 -92.36 -47.08 -18.40
CA ALA A 281 -92.97 -47.51 -19.65
C ALA A 281 -93.58 -48.91 -19.53
N GLN A 282 -92.84 -49.84 -18.93
CA GLN A 282 -93.29 -51.21 -18.69
C GLN A 282 -94.49 -51.25 -17.74
N ASN A 283 -94.47 -50.48 -16.66
CA ASN A 283 -95.60 -50.37 -15.73
C ASN A 283 -96.88 -49.89 -16.44
N TYR A 284 -96.81 -48.85 -17.28
CA TYR A 284 -97.99 -48.41 -18.04
C TYR A 284 -98.56 -49.48 -18.96
N LEU A 285 -97.67 -50.20 -19.66
CA LEU A 285 -98.06 -51.24 -20.60
C LEU A 285 -98.68 -52.46 -19.92
N GLU A 286 -98.40 -52.70 -18.63
CA GLU A 286 -99.09 -53.73 -17.84
C GLU A 286 -100.58 -53.40 -17.63
N TYR A 287 -100.90 -52.12 -17.45
CA TYR A 287 -102.27 -51.69 -17.15
C TYR A 287 -103.11 -51.36 -18.39
N THR A 288 -102.51 -50.78 -19.44
CA THR A 288 -103.25 -50.35 -20.63
C THR A 288 -102.35 -50.38 -21.87
N PRO A 289 -102.85 -50.86 -23.03
CA PRO A 289 -102.09 -50.77 -24.28
C PRO A 289 -101.89 -49.33 -24.73
N PHE A 290 -100.67 -48.98 -25.15
CA PHE A 290 -100.35 -47.69 -25.75
C PHE A 290 -99.86 -47.85 -27.19
N SER A 291 -100.01 -46.78 -27.98
CA SER A 291 -99.22 -46.61 -29.22
C SER A 291 -97.83 -46.09 -28.87
N ARG A 292 -96.84 -46.29 -29.75
CA ARG A 292 -95.47 -45.78 -29.56
C ARG A 292 -95.47 -44.29 -29.19
N THR A 293 -96.12 -43.46 -30.01
CA THR A 293 -96.22 -42.00 -29.77
C THR A 293 -96.95 -41.69 -28.47
N GLY A 294 -98.08 -42.37 -28.19
CA GLY A 294 -98.85 -42.13 -26.98
C GLY A 294 -98.09 -42.48 -25.69
N LEU A 295 -97.26 -43.52 -25.70
CA LEU A 295 -96.44 -43.86 -24.53
C LEU A 295 -95.29 -42.87 -24.33
N ILE A 296 -94.67 -42.37 -25.42
CA ILE A 296 -93.67 -41.31 -25.33
C ILE A 296 -94.27 -40.06 -24.70
N GLU A 297 -95.42 -39.61 -25.21
CA GLU A 297 -96.14 -38.43 -24.68
C GLU A 297 -96.51 -38.62 -23.20
N GLN A 298 -96.91 -39.83 -22.79
CA GLN A 298 -97.19 -40.13 -21.39
C GLN A 298 -95.94 -40.01 -20.51
N LEU A 299 -94.79 -40.55 -20.94
CA LEU A 299 -93.55 -40.47 -20.16
C LEU A 299 -93.02 -39.03 -20.10
N GLU A 300 -93.16 -38.24 -21.16
CA GLU A 300 -92.87 -36.81 -21.13
C GLU A 300 -93.77 -36.06 -20.16
N PHE A 301 -95.06 -36.44 -20.08
CA PHE A 301 -95.99 -35.92 -19.08
C PHE A 301 -95.58 -36.28 -17.65
N GLU A 302 -95.06 -37.49 -17.44
CA GLU A 302 -94.44 -37.90 -16.16
C GLU A 302 -93.13 -37.15 -15.85
N GLY A 303 -92.62 -36.35 -16.79
CA GLY A 303 -91.45 -35.49 -16.60
C GLY A 303 -90.12 -36.08 -17.07
N PHE A 304 -90.14 -37.21 -17.80
CA PHE A 304 -88.93 -37.72 -18.46
C PHE A 304 -88.54 -36.84 -19.66
N SER A 305 -87.24 -36.83 -19.99
CA SER A 305 -86.79 -36.17 -21.22
C SER A 305 -87.30 -36.93 -22.45
N ASN A 306 -87.50 -36.25 -23.58
CA ASN A 306 -87.90 -36.90 -24.84
C ASN A 306 -86.95 -38.05 -25.24
N ALA A 307 -85.65 -37.89 -24.94
CA ALA A 307 -84.65 -38.91 -25.22
C ALA A 307 -84.85 -40.17 -24.36
N ASP A 308 -85.02 -39.99 -23.04
CA ASP A 308 -85.27 -41.10 -22.11
C ASP A 308 -86.61 -41.78 -22.40
N ALA A 309 -87.65 -41.00 -22.69
CA ALA A 309 -88.97 -41.50 -23.06
C ALA A 309 -88.91 -42.31 -24.36
N SER A 310 -88.27 -41.79 -25.40
CA SER A 310 -88.14 -42.50 -26.69
C SER A 310 -87.34 -43.79 -26.52
N TYR A 311 -86.23 -43.75 -25.79
CA TYR A 311 -85.42 -44.92 -25.47
C TYR A 311 -86.22 -45.97 -24.69
N ALA A 312 -86.98 -45.54 -23.68
CA ALA A 312 -87.80 -46.42 -22.86
C ALA A 312 -88.86 -47.17 -23.67
N VAL A 313 -89.53 -46.48 -24.60
CA VAL A 313 -90.54 -47.08 -25.46
C VAL A 313 -89.93 -48.09 -26.44
N ASP A 314 -88.78 -47.79 -27.03
CA ASP A 314 -88.05 -48.72 -27.89
C ASP A 314 -87.64 -49.99 -27.12
N MET A 315 -87.17 -49.83 -25.87
CA MET A 315 -86.82 -50.95 -24.98
C MET A 315 -88.03 -51.76 -24.51
N ALA A 316 -89.22 -51.15 -24.44
CA ALA A 316 -90.48 -51.81 -24.15
C ALA A 316 -91.08 -52.54 -25.37
N GLY A 317 -90.48 -52.42 -26.56
CA GLY A 317 -90.85 -53.18 -27.76
C GLY A 317 -91.93 -52.54 -28.64
N LEU A 318 -92.09 -51.21 -28.60
CA LEU A 318 -93.05 -50.44 -29.40
C LEU A 318 -92.42 -49.54 -30.46
#